data_AF-A0A8T4T8V2-F1
#
_entry.id   AF-A0A8T4T8V2-F1
#
_cell.length_a   1.000
_cell.length_b   1.000
_cell.length_c   1.000
_cell.angle_alpha   90.00
_cell.angle_beta   90.00
_cell.angle_gamma   90.00
#
_symmetry.space_group_name_H-M   'P 1'
#
loop_
_entity.id
_entity.type
_entity.pdbx_description
1 polymer ?
#
loop_
_entity_poly.entity_id
_entity_poly.type
_entity_poly.pdbx_seq_one_letter_code
_entity_poly.pdbx_strand_id
1 'polypeptide(L)'
;MINNKGIFMPVFVVLVLLLLSVTSISLYLSNKKALDLHIGNRATEVYSVYQKAEDALLYIDKSAEYSFYKSISQNMNNLDTNCGAEEGYTLLVLGEDTCFLDDNIIKVKFEVAFNKYISEYLNLYKDLNLKDIKYNLDLDREKVNGKSDKEIVIEDNNIKYTIKPSFMFKNSFDVKKAFMDANNEIKKVYVLCKSDKSCWDKNLNKNFSLKNNGKFFMLDIDTGYKYGINKEKLILKFGLDFETNPLFR
;
A
#
# COMPACT_ATOMS: atom_id res chain seq x y z
N MET A 1 -6.95 -93.95 24.82
CA MET A 1 -5.86 -93.12 24.24
C MET A 1 -6.44 -92.30 23.11
N ILE A 2 -6.67 -91.00 23.32
CA ILE A 2 -7.15 -90.10 22.27
C ILE A 2 -5.95 -89.79 21.35
N ASN A 3 -6.14 -89.95 20.04
CA ASN A 3 -5.09 -89.76 19.04
C ASN A 3 -4.76 -88.27 18.90
N ASN A 4 -3.80 -87.78 19.69
CA ASN A 4 -3.42 -86.36 19.78
C ASN A 4 -2.86 -85.76 18.47
N LYS A 5 -2.67 -86.56 17.41
CA LYS A 5 -2.17 -86.08 16.11
C LYS A 5 -3.22 -85.30 15.30
N GLY A 6 -4.51 -85.48 15.60
CA GLY A 6 -5.61 -84.78 14.90
C GLY A 6 -5.92 -83.38 15.42
N ILE A 7 -5.51 -83.03 16.64
CA ILE A 7 -5.77 -81.72 17.28
C ILE A 7 -4.78 -80.66 16.78
N PHE A 8 -3.57 -81.05 16.37
CA PHE A 8 -2.55 -80.12 15.86
C PHE A 8 -2.94 -79.42 14.56
N MET A 9 -3.64 -80.12 13.66
CA MET A 9 -4.04 -79.57 12.37
C MET A 9 -5.04 -78.40 12.48
N PRO A 10 -6.16 -78.50 13.22
CA PRO A 10 -7.07 -77.38 13.40
C PRO A 10 -6.43 -76.23 14.20
N VAL A 11 -5.60 -76.53 15.21
CA VAL A 11 -4.86 -75.50 15.95
C VAL A 11 -3.92 -74.73 15.03
N PHE A 12 -3.19 -75.43 14.15
CA PHE A 12 -2.29 -74.82 13.18
C PHE A 12 -3.05 -73.94 12.17
N VAL A 13 -4.19 -74.41 11.65
CA VAL A 13 -5.04 -73.64 10.72
C VAL A 13 -5.56 -72.36 11.38
N VAL A 14 -6.04 -72.44 12.63
CA VAL A 14 -6.49 -71.26 13.39
C VAL A 14 -5.34 -70.27 13.59
N LEU A 15 -4.14 -70.76 13.91
CA LEU A 15 -2.97 -69.92 14.15
C LEU A 15 -2.49 -69.20 12.87
N VAL A 16 -2.54 -69.88 11.72
CA VAL A 16 -2.26 -69.29 10.40
C VAL A 16 -3.31 -68.24 10.02
N LEU A 17 -4.59 -68.49 10.26
CA LEU A 17 -5.65 -67.50 10.05
C LEU A 17 -5.48 -66.27 10.94
N LEU A 18 -5.04 -66.46 12.19
CA LEU A 18 -4.79 -65.38 13.14
C LEU A 18 -3.59 -64.52 12.69
N LEU A 19 -2.51 -65.16 12.21
CA LEU A 19 -1.37 -64.45 11.60
C LEU A 19 -1.77 -63.68 10.32
N LEU A 20 -2.58 -64.28 9.45
CA LEU A 20 -3.07 -63.64 8.23
C LEU A 20 -3.97 -62.44 8.53
N SER A 21 -4.84 -62.55 9.53
CA SER A 21 -5.71 -61.43 9.94
C SER A 21 -4.91 -60.29 10.58
N VAL A 22 -3.94 -60.58 11.46
CA VAL A 22 -3.06 -59.55 12.04
C VAL A 22 -2.22 -58.85 10.98
N THR A 23 -1.63 -59.60 10.05
CA THR A 23 -0.83 -59.02 8.94
C THR A 23 -1.69 -58.19 8.00
N SER A 24 -2.90 -58.64 7.67
CA SER A 24 -3.86 -57.89 6.84
C SER A 24 -4.28 -56.58 7.51
N ILE A 25 -4.59 -56.61 8.81
CA ILE A 25 -4.96 -55.41 9.59
C ILE A 25 -3.77 -54.44 9.68
N SER A 26 -2.55 -54.95 9.91
CA SER A 26 -1.33 -54.14 9.96
C SER A 26 -1.05 -53.42 8.64
N LEU A 27 -1.16 -54.13 7.51
CA LEU A 27 -1.02 -53.55 6.17
C LEU A 27 -2.09 -52.50 5.88
N TYR A 28 -3.35 -52.76 6.25
CA TYR A 28 -4.44 -51.79 6.09
C TYR A 28 -4.20 -50.52 6.91
N LEU A 29 -3.80 -50.64 8.17
CA LEU A 29 -3.48 -49.50 9.04
C LEU A 29 -2.25 -48.72 8.55
N SER A 30 -1.24 -49.41 8.05
CA SER A 30 -0.04 -48.78 7.46
C SER A 30 -0.38 -47.96 6.22
N ASN A 31 -1.19 -48.53 5.31
CA ASN A 31 -1.66 -47.81 4.12
C ASN A 31 -2.53 -46.61 4.47
N LYS A 32 -3.41 -46.73 5.47
CA LYS A 32 -4.20 -45.60 5.97
C LYS A 32 -3.32 -44.48 6.51
N LYS A 33 -2.31 -44.81 7.33
CA LYS A 33 -1.33 -43.83 7.83
C LYS A 33 -0.55 -43.15 6.72
N ALA A 34 -0.11 -43.89 5.70
CA ALA A 34 0.60 -43.34 4.55
C ALA A 34 -0.30 -42.38 3.73
N LEU A 35 -1.57 -42.75 3.56
CA LEU A 35 -2.57 -41.91 2.88
C LEU A 35 -2.89 -40.65 3.69
N ASP A 36 -3.07 -40.77 5.01
CA ASP A 36 -3.29 -39.64 5.91
C ASP A 36 -2.09 -38.67 5.91
N LEU A 37 -0.85 -39.19 5.86
CA LEU A 37 0.37 -38.39 5.71
C LEU A 37 0.42 -37.66 4.37
N HIS A 38 0.07 -38.33 3.26
CA HIS A 38 0.02 -37.68 1.95
C HIS A 38 -1.03 -36.57 1.87
N ILE A 39 -2.22 -36.81 2.44
CA ILE A 39 -3.28 -35.79 2.54
C ILE A 39 -2.79 -34.62 3.40
N GLY A 40 -2.16 -34.93 4.55
CA GLY A 40 -1.60 -33.92 5.45
C GLY A 40 -0.56 -33.04 4.76
N ASN A 41 0.42 -33.65 4.08
CA ASN A 41 1.45 -32.92 3.33
C ASN A 41 0.82 -32.04 2.24
N ARG A 42 -0.14 -32.56 1.47
CA ARG A 42 -0.79 -31.78 0.42
C ARG A 42 -1.61 -30.62 0.99
N ALA A 43 -2.27 -30.81 2.13
CA ALA A 43 -2.96 -29.74 2.82
C ALA A 43 -1.97 -28.65 3.28
N THR A 44 -0.83 -29.03 3.87
CA THR A 44 0.23 -28.08 4.27
C THR A 44 0.77 -27.28 3.09
N GLU A 45 1.03 -27.91 1.94
CA GLU A 45 1.46 -27.22 0.71
C GLU A 45 0.41 -26.22 0.20
N VAL A 46 -0.87 -26.59 0.26
CA VAL A 46 -1.96 -25.69 -0.12
C VAL A 46 -1.98 -24.48 0.83
N TYR A 47 -1.91 -24.70 2.14
CA TYR A 47 -1.90 -23.62 3.12
C TYR A 47 -0.67 -22.73 2.99
N SER A 48 0.51 -23.26 2.67
CA SER A 48 1.71 -22.45 2.49
C SER A 48 1.57 -21.48 1.30
N VAL A 49 0.99 -21.93 0.19
CA VAL A 49 0.72 -21.06 -0.96
C VAL A 49 -0.30 -19.98 -0.62
N TYR A 50 -1.39 -20.32 0.06
CA TYR A 50 -2.37 -19.32 0.50
C TYR A 50 -1.75 -18.30 1.45
N GLN A 51 -0.94 -18.73 2.39
CA GLN A 51 -0.27 -17.83 3.32
C GLN A 51 0.68 -16.86 2.59
N LYS A 52 1.49 -17.36 1.65
CA LYS A 52 2.34 -16.50 0.79
C LYS A 52 1.51 -15.49 0.00
N ALA A 53 0.32 -15.88 -0.46
CA ALA A 53 -0.59 -14.99 -1.19
C ALA A 53 -1.14 -13.87 -0.31
N GLU A 54 -1.59 -14.21 0.90
CA GLU A 54 -2.08 -13.23 1.88
C GLU A 54 -0.96 -12.26 2.30
N ASP A 55 0.25 -12.77 2.56
CA ASP A 55 1.41 -11.95 2.90
C ASP A 55 1.76 -10.98 1.77
N ALA A 56 1.71 -11.45 0.51
CA ALA A 56 1.93 -10.61 -0.66
C ALA A 56 0.85 -9.53 -0.82
N LEU A 57 -0.44 -9.88 -0.64
CA LEU A 57 -1.55 -8.93 -0.71
C LEU A 57 -1.44 -7.86 0.39
N LEU A 58 -1.13 -8.28 1.63
CA LEU A 58 -0.87 -7.35 2.74
C LEU A 58 0.29 -6.41 2.43
N TYR A 59 1.37 -6.94 1.85
CA TYR A 59 2.52 -6.14 1.45
C TYR A 59 2.17 -5.11 0.38
N ILE A 60 1.35 -5.51 -0.60
CA ILE A 60 0.84 -4.63 -1.66
C ILE A 60 -0.02 -3.52 -1.07
N ASP A 61 -0.94 -3.83 -0.15
CA ASP A 61 -1.79 -2.83 0.52
C ASP A 61 -0.96 -1.78 1.26
N LYS A 62 0.05 -2.21 2.03
CA LYS A 62 0.94 -1.30 2.76
C LYS A 62 1.84 -0.49 1.84
N SER A 63 2.37 -1.12 0.80
CA SER A 63 3.18 -0.43 -0.21
C SER A 63 2.37 0.61 -0.95
N ALA A 64 1.11 0.32 -1.27
CA ALA A 64 0.20 1.25 -1.91
C ALA A 64 -0.11 2.46 -1.03
N GLU A 65 -0.46 2.24 0.23
CA GLU A 65 -0.70 3.32 1.20
C GLU A 65 0.52 4.27 1.27
N TYR A 66 1.73 3.72 1.40
CA TYR A 66 2.96 4.51 1.49
C TYR A 66 3.27 5.25 0.19
N SER A 67 3.12 4.58 -0.94
CA SER A 67 3.36 5.16 -2.26
C SER A 67 2.43 6.33 -2.55
N PHE A 68 1.17 6.25 -2.11
CA PHE A 68 0.21 7.31 -2.26
C PHE A 68 0.62 8.57 -1.51
N TYR A 69 0.93 8.48 -0.21
CA TYR A 69 1.37 9.65 0.57
C TYR A 69 2.72 10.19 0.11
N LYS A 70 3.63 9.32 -0.33
CA LYS A 70 4.89 9.75 -0.95
C LYS A 70 4.65 10.52 -2.25
N SER A 71 3.70 10.07 -3.07
CA SER A 71 3.29 10.74 -4.30
C SER A 71 2.72 12.12 -4.03
N ILE A 72 1.88 12.27 -2.99
CA ILE A 72 1.39 13.58 -2.54
C ILE A 72 2.58 14.46 -2.13
N SER A 73 3.42 14.01 -1.21
CA SER A 73 4.54 14.82 -0.70
C SER A 73 5.51 15.29 -1.78
N GLN A 74 5.70 14.51 -2.84
CA GLN A 74 6.70 14.78 -3.88
C GLN A 74 6.14 15.55 -5.08
N ASN A 75 4.85 15.36 -5.41
CA ASN A 75 4.26 15.96 -6.62
C ASN A 75 3.36 17.15 -6.32
N MET A 76 3.03 17.41 -5.06
CA MET A 76 2.30 18.61 -4.66
C MET A 76 2.98 19.91 -5.08
N ASN A 77 4.29 19.88 -5.29
CA ASN A 77 5.04 21.05 -5.71
C ASN A 77 4.95 21.30 -7.23
N ASN A 78 4.39 20.38 -8.03
CA ASN A 78 4.30 20.51 -9.49
C ASN A 78 2.88 20.23 -9.99
N LEU A 79 1.88 20.54 -9.17
CA LEU A 79 0.49 20.48 -9.61
C LEU A 79 0.23 21.73 -10.43
N ASP A 80 -0.18 21.50 -11.68
CA ASP A 80 -0.60 22.59 -12.54
C ASP A 80 -1.90 23.14 -11.96
N THR A 81 -1.84 24.40 -11.52
CA THR A 81 -3.00 25.16 -11.08
C THR A 81 -3.25 26.25 -12.11
N ASN A 82 -4.45 26.84 -12.10
CA ASN A 82 -4.68 28.07 -12.88
C ASN A 82 -3.77 29.25 -12.46
N CYS A 83 -3.05 29.10 -11.35
CA CYS A 83 -2.07 30.04 -10.83
C CYS A 83 -0.62 29.71 -11.26
N GLY A 84 -0.44 28.62 -12.01
CA GLY A 84 0.85 28.15 -12.50
C GLY A 84 1.66 27.37 -11.46
N ALA A 85 2.83 26.92 -11.93
CA ALA A 85 3.88 26.34 -11.11
C ALA A 85 5.21 26.95 -11.55
N GLU A 86 6.07 27.34 -10.61
CA GLU A 86 7.37 27.94 -10.90
C GLU A 86 8.46 27.36 -9.99
N GLU A 87 9.66 27.15 -10.54
CA GLU A 87 10.83 26.57 -9.84
C GLU A 87 10.54 25.26 -9.11
N GLY A 88 9.58 24.49 -9.61
CA GLY A 88 9.20 23.24 -8.99
C GLY A 88 8.24 23.39 -7.82
N TYR A 89 7.50 24.50 -7.73
CA TYR A 89 6.50 24.80 -6.69
C TYR A 89 5.15 25.22 -7.29
N THR A 90 4.07 24.69 -6.71
CA THR A 90 2.71 25.11 -7.01
C THR A 90 2.49 26.48 -6.41
N LEU A 91 2.09 27.45 -7.23
CA LEU A 91 1.92 28.83 -6.79
C LEU A 91 0.56 29.05 -6.13
N LEU A 92 0.57 29.79 -5.02
CA LEU A 92 -0.64 30.32 -4.39
C LEU A 92 -0.74 31.81 -4.75
N VAL A 93 -1.89 32.21 -5.29
CA VAL A 93 -2.17 33.62 -5.60
C VAL A 93 -3.07 34.20 -4.52
N LEU A 94 -2.62 35.32 -3.97
CA LEU A 94 -3.44 36.20 -3.14
C LEU A 94 -4.34 37.04 -4.06
N GLY A 95 -5.65 37.07 -3.83
CA GLY A 95 -6.60 37.89 -4.61
C GLY A 95 -7.97 37.30 -4.88
N GLU A 96 -8.69 37.94 -5.81
CA GLU A 96 -10.05 37.59 -6.25
C GLU A 96 -10.08 36.37 -7.18
N ASP A 97 -9.00 36.12 -7.93
CA ASP A 97 -8.87 34.92 -8.74
C ASP A 97 -8.67 33.69 -7.84
N THR A 98 -9.45 32.67 -8.13
CA THR A 98 -9.48 31.44 -7.36
C THR A 98 -8.52 30.44 -8.01
N CYS A 99 -7.39 30.17 -7.35
CA CYS A 99 -6.57 29.03 -7.74
C CYS A 99 -7.38 27.75 -7.50
N PHE A 100 -7.45 26.89 -8.52
CA PHE A 100 -8.09 25.59 -8.41
C PHE A 100 -7.14 24.49 -8.85
N LEU A 101 -7.36 23.31 -8.28
CA LEU A 101 -6.71 22.09 -8.70
C LEU A 101 -7.65 21.26 -9.59
N ASP A 102 -7.19 20.93 -10.79
CA ASP A 102 -7.90 20.04 -11.71
C ASP A 102 -7.78 18.57 -11.23
N ASP A 103 -8.93 17.90 -11.08
CA ASP A 103 -9.01 16.50 -10.68
C ASP A 103 -8.28 15.56 -11.63
N ASN A 104 -8.34 15.83 -12.94
CA ASN A 104 -7.68 15.01 -13.95
C ASN A 104 -6.17 15.12 -13.85
N ILE A 105 -5.66 16.34 -13.63
CA ILE A 105 -4.22 16.58 -13.46
C ILE A 105 -3.72 15.92 -12.18
N ILE A 106 -4.47 16.08 -11.07
CA ILE A 106 -4.20 15.40 -9.80
C ILE A 106 -4.10 13.89 -10.04
N LYS A 107 -5.10 13.31 -10.70
CA LYS A 107 -5.17 11.87 -10.96
C LYS A 107 -3.99 11.37 -11.76
N VAL A 108 -3.70 12.01 -12.90
CA VAL A 108 -2.59 11.61 -13.79
C VAL A 108 -1.24 11.75 -13.10
N LYS A 109 -0.99 12.87 -12.40
CA LYS A 109 0.27 13.10 -11.69
C LYS A 109 0.47 12.09 -10.56
N PHE A 110 -0.58 11.81 -9.79
CA PHE A 110 -0.51 10.83 -8.71
C PHE A 110 -0.39 9.41 -9.23
N GLU A 111 -1.07 9.03 -10.31
CA GLU A 111 -0.93 7.69 -10.89
C GLU A 111 0.49 7.42 -11.41
N VAL A 112 1.10 8.39 -12.10
CA VAL A 112 2.49 8.28 -12.58
C VAL A 112 3.46 8.16 -11.40
N ALA A 113 3.33 9.03 -10.41
CA ALA A 113 4.20 9.01 -9.24
C ALA A 113 4.00 7.77 -8.37
N PHE A 114 2.75 7.33 -8.21
CA PHE A 114 2.40 6.16 -7.45
C PHE A 114 3.06 4.92 -8.04
N ASN A 115 2.93 4.72 -9.35
CA ASN A 115 3.54 3.57 -10.02
C ASN A 115 5.07 3.57 -9.88
N LYS A 116 5.71 4.75 -9.81
CA LYS A 116 7.14 4.85 -9.50
C LYS A 116 7.45 4.38 -8.07
N TYR A 117 6.75 4.92 -7.07
CA TYR A 117 7.04 4.60 -5.66
C TYR A 117 6.61 3.19 -5.25
N ILE A 118 5.49 2.68 -5.78
CA ILE A 118 5.03 1.34 -5.44
C ILE A 118 6.01 0.29 -5.92
N SER A 119 6.60 0.45 -7.11
CA SER A 119 7.68 -0.44 -7.56
C SER A 119 8.87 -0.43 -6.59
N GLU A 120 9.26 0.73 -6.04
CA GLU A 120 10.34 0.82 -5.05
C GLU A 120 10.02 0.04 -3.76
N TYR A 121 8.78 0.12 -3.25
CA TYR A 121 8.38 -0.64 -2.07
C TYR A 121 8.19 -2.13 -2.37
N LEU A 122 7.52 -2.49 -3.46
CA LEU A 122 7.32 -3.88 -3.89
C LEU A 122 8.65 -4.60 -4.13
N ASN A 123 9.70 -3.90 -4.56
CA ASN A 123 11.05 -4.44 -4.70
C ASN A 123 11.64 -4.98 -3.39
N LEU A 124 11.15 -4.53 -2.23
CA LEU A 124 11.62 -4.99 -0.92
C LEU A 124 11.03 -6.37 -0.56
N TYR A 125 9.89 -6.75 -1.15
CA TYR A 125 9.32 -8.08 -1.00
C TYR A 125 9.99 -9.05 -1.98
N LYS A 126 10.88 -9.90 -1.46
CA LYS A 126 11.78 -10.72 -2.28
C LYS A 126 11.19 -12.06 -2.72
N ASP A 127 10.10 -12.49 -2.09
CA ASP A 127 9.53 -13.82 -2.29
C ASP A 127 8.80 -13.93 -3.64
N LEU A 128 8.38 -12.80 -4.21
CA LEU A 128 7.71 -12.71 -5.50
C LEU A 128 8.33 -11.61 -6.37
N ASN A 129 8.36 -11.82 -7.68
CA ASN A 129 8.83 -10.81 -8.63
C ASN A 129 7.71 -9.80 -8.94
N LEU A 130 7.60 -8.76 -8.11
CA LEU A 130 6.53 -7.75 -8.17
C LEU A 130 6.92 -6.44 -8.89
N LYS A 131 8.08 -6.41 -9.56
CA LYS A 131 8.77 -5.16 -9.92
C LYS A 131 8.08 -4.34 -11.02
N ASP A 132 7.32 -4.99 -11.89
CA ASP A 132 6.75 -4.42 -13.12
C ASP A 132 5.20 -4.45 -13.16
N ILE A 133 4.58 -4.39 -11.98
CA ILE A 133 3.12 -4.33 -11.85
C ILE A 133 2.69 -2.88 -11.95
N LYS A 134 1.78 -2.59 -12.88
CA LYS A 134 1.17 -1.27 -12.99
C LYS A 134 -0.23 -1.31 -12.40
N TYR A 135 -0.58 -0.23 -11.72
CA TYR A 135 -1.89 -0.06 -11.13
C TYR A 135 -2.61 1.08 -11.80
N ASN A 136 -3.85 0.80 -12.20
CA ASN A 136 -4.82 1.83 -12.54
C ASN A 136 -5.42 2.35 -11.23
N LEU A 137 -5.26 3.63 -10.98
CA LEU A 137 -5.79 4.27 -9.77
C LEU A 137 -7.18 4.86 -9.99
N ASP A 138 -8.03 4.63 -9.02
CA ASP A 138 -9.29 5.33 -8.85
C ASP A 138 -9.25 6.11 -7.54
N LEU A 139 -9.20 7.44 -7.67
CA LEU A 139 -9.05 8.37 -6.56
C LEU A 139 -10.40 8.96 -6.23
N ASP A 140 -10.95 8.56 -5.09
CA ASP A 140 -12.12 9.19 -4.47
C ASP A 140 -11.65 10.04 -3.27
N ARG A 141 -12.47 10.99 -2.83
CA ARG A 141 -12.21 11.82 -1.64
C ARG A 141 -12.00 10.97 -0.39
N GLU A 142 -12.71 9.86 -0.28
CA GLU A 142 -12.66 9.01 0.91
C GLU A 142 -11.76 7.78 0.78
N LYS A 143 -11.48 7.33 -0.44
CA LYS A 143 -10.84 6.04 -0.70
C LYS A 143 -9.94 6.10 -1.93
N VAL A 144 -8.87 5.34 -1.87
CA VAL A 144 -8.02 5.06 -3.03
C VAL A 144 -8.17 3.59 -3.36
N ASN A 145 -8.58 3.30 -4.59
CA ASN A 145 -8.63 1.95 -5.12
C ASN A 145 -7.56 1.79 -6.20
N GLY A 146 -6.83 0.69 -6.16
CA GLY A 146 -5.90 0.32 -7.22
C GLY A 146 -6.17 -1.08 -7.72
N LYS A 147 -6.15 -1.24 -9.03
CA LYS A 147 -6.26 -2.56 -9.68
C LYS A 147 -5.06 -2.79 -10.58
N SER A 148 -4.41 -3.92 -10.36
CA SER A 148 -3.28 -4.36 -11.18
C SER A 148 -3.72 -4.67 -12.61
N ASP A 149 -2.86 -4.33 -13.57
CA ASP A 149 -2.97 -4.71 -14.97
C ASP A 149 -2.67 -6.20 -15.22
N LYS A 150 -1.93 -6.84 -14.30
CA LYS A 150 -1.45 -8.23 -14.42
C LYS A 150 -1.86 -9.10 -13.23
N GLU A 151 -1.90 -10.40 -13.47
CA GLU A 151 -2.01 -11.43 -12.44
C GLU A 151 -0.63 -11.87 -11.98
N ILE A 152 -0.53 -12.28 -10.71
CA ILE A 152 0.68 -12.87 -10.13
C ILE A 152 0.39 -14.35 -9.89
N VAL A 153 1.30 -15.21 -10.33
CA VAL A 153 1.27 -16.64 -10.02
C VAL A 153 2.21 -16.91 -8.86
N ILE A 154 1.68 -17.50 -7.80
CA ILE A 154 2.39 -17.95 -6.61
C ILE A 154 2.48 -19.46 -6.68
N GLU A 155 3.71 -19.99 -6.65
CA GLU A 155 3.98 -21.41 -6.79
C GLU A 155 4.79 -21.94 -5.60
N ASP A 156 4.34 -23.06 -5.04
CA ASP A 156 5.05 -23.83 -4.03
C ASP A 156 4.70 -25.31 -4.19
N ASN A 157 5.70 -26.20 -4.26
CA ASN A 157 5.53 -27.65 -4.32
C ASN A 157 4.40 -28.14 -5.26
N ASN A 158 4.41 -27.70 -6.53
CA ASN A 158 3.41 -28.04 -7.56
C ASN A 158 1.96 -27.61 -7.24
N ILE A 159 1.76 -26.67 -6.33
CA ILE A 159 0.52 -25.88 -6.21
C ILE A 159 0.78 -24.54 -6.86
N LYS A 160 -0.13 -24.13 -7.76
CA LYS A 160 -0.15 -22.79 -8.35
C LYS A 160 -1.40 -22.08 -7.87
N TYR A 161 -1.22 -20.87 -7.39
CA TYR A 161 -2.31 -19.98 -7.02
C TYR A 161 -2.13 -18.65 -7.72
N THR A 162 -3.18 -18.21 -8.40
CA THR A 162 -3.14 -16.98 -9.19
C THR A 162 -3.95 -15.92 -8.48
N ILE A 163 -3.32 -14.78 -8.22
CA ILE A 163 -3.99 -13.62 -7.64
C ILE A 163 -3.97 -12.46 -8.64
N LYS A 164 -5.03 -11.66 -8.64
CA LYS A 164 -5.05 -10.37 -9.32
C LYS A 164 -4.94 -9.28 -8.26
N PRO A 165 -3.78 -8.65 -8.08
CA PRO A 165 -3.61 -7.69 -7.01
C PRO A 165 -4.55 -6.51 -7.14
N SER A 166 -5.13 -6.17 -6.01
CA SER A 166 -5.89 -4.94 -5.83
C SER A 166 -5.70 -4.48 -4.41
N PHE A 167 -5.73 -3.17 -4.21
CA PHE A 167 -5.70 -2.59 -2.88
C PHE A 167 -6.82 -1.57 -2.74
N MET A 168 -7.24 -1.38 -1.50
CA MET A 168 -8.18 -0.33 -1.11
C MET A 168 -7.78 0.18 0.27
N PHE A 169 -7.58 1.50 0.38
CA PHE A 169 -7.39 2.13 1.67
C PHE A 169 -8.18 3.43 1.77
N LYS A 170 -8.53 3.80 3.00
CA LYS A 170 -9.21 5.07 3.28
C LYS A 170 -8.24 6.20 3.01
N ASN A 171 -8.62 7.11 2.12
CA ASN A 171 -7.90 8.35 1.94
C ASN A 171 -8.15 9.23 3.18
N SER A 172 -7.13 9.37 4.01
CA SER A 172 -7.21 10.23 5.20
C SER A 172 -6.88 11.69 4.90
N PHE A 173 -6.45 11.99 3.67
CA PHE A 173 -5.94 13.29 3.28
C PHE A 173 -6.57 13.81 1.99
N ASP A 174 -7.32 14.91 2.11
CA ASP A 174 -7.88 15.62 0.97
C ASP A 174 -6.93 16.74 0.51
N VAL A 175 -6.25 16.49 -0.61
CA VAL A 175 -5.30 17.42 -1.24
C VAL A 175 -5.98 18.75 -1.60
N LYS A 176 -7.20 18.71 -2.12
CA LYS A 176 -7.94 19.93 -2.51
C LYS A 176 -8.29 20.76 -1.29
N LYS A 177 -8.77 20.11 -0.23
CA LYS A 177 -9.06 20.77 1.03
C LYS A 177 -7.80 21.42 1.60
N ALA A 178 -6.68 20.71 1.63
CA ALA A 178 -5.43 21.25 2.14
C ALA A 178 -4.94 22.46 1.33
N PHE A 179 -5.11 22.44 0.01
CA PHE A 179 -4.82 23.59 -0.86
C PHE A 179 -5.74 24.79 -0.58
N MET A 180 -7.04 24.55 -0.38
CA MET A 180 -7.99 25.60 -0.03
C MET A 180 -7.68 26.21 1.35
N ASP A 181 -7.38 25.36 2.34
CA ASP A 181 -7.02 25.78 3.70
C ASP A 181 -5.73 26.62 3.67
N ALA A 182 -4.75 26.23 2.84
CA ALA A 182 -3.54 27.00 2.61
C ALA A 182 -3.83 28.39 2.04
N ASN A 183 -4.60 28.45 0.95
CA ASN A 183 -4.98 29.73 0.34
C ASN A 183 -5.72 30.64 1.32
N ASN A 184 -6.65 30.10 2.11
CA ASN A 184 -7.42 30.87 3.08
C ASN A 184 -6.53 31.42 4.21
N GLU A 185 -5.61 30.61 4.72
CA GLU A 185 -4.67 31.06 5.77
C GLU A 185 -3.74 32.15 5.24
N ILE A 186 -3.20 32.00 4.03
CA ILE A 186 -2.35 33.04 3.42
C ILE A 186 -3.15 34.32 3.15
N LYS A 187 -4.39 34.24 2.64
CA LYS A 187 -5.27 35.42 2.47
C LYS A 187 -5.51 36.12 3.79
N LYS A 188 -5.81 35.37 4.86
CA LYS A 188 -6.03 35.92 6.20
C LYS A 188 -4.78 36.64 6.74
N VAL A 189 -3.63 35.98 6.68
CA VAL A 189 -2.37 36.58 7.18
C VAL A 189 -1.98 37.80 6.35
N TYR A 190 -2.16 37.74 5.02
CA TYR A 190 -1.93 38.87 4.14
C TYR A 190 -2.82 40.08 4.51
N VAL A 191 -4.12 39.90 4.72
CA VAL A 191 -5.02 40.99 5.13
C VAL A 191 -4.60 41.62 6.46
N LEU A 192 -4.13 40.80 7.41
CA LEU A 192 -3.72 41.27 8.74
C LEU A 192 -2.36 41.98 8.73
N CYS A 193 -1.40 41.40 8.03
CA CYS A 193 0.01 41.78 8.13
C CYS A 193 0.52 42.59 6.93
N LYS A 194 -0.25 42.66 5.85
CA LYS A 194 0.20 43.20 4.56
C LYS A 194 1.55 42.56 4.18
N SER A 195 2.54 43.36 3.82
CA SER A 195 3.89 42.92 3.46
C SER A 195 4.88 42.85 4.64
N ASP A 196 4.44 43.03 5.90
CA ASP A 196 5.35 42.95 7.07
C ASP A 196 5.64 41.50 7.48
N LYS A 197 6.77 40.98 7.03
CA LYS A 197 7.25 39.62 7.34
C LYS A 197 7.27 39.29 8.83
N SER A 198 7.62 40.24 9.70
CA SER A 198 7.70 39.99 11.15
C SER A 198 6.32 39.75 11.78
N CYS A 199 5.27 40.26 11.14
CA CYS A 199 3.89 40.01 11.49
C CYS A 199 3.43 38.62 11.03
N TRP A 200 3.88 38.14 9.87
CA TRP A 200 3.50 36.82 9.34
C TRP A 200 3.91 35.69 10.27
N ASP A 201 5.16 35.69 10.73
CA ASP A 201 5.69 34.65 11.63
C ASP A 201 4.91 34.54 12.95
N LYS A 202 4.25 35.62 13.38
CA LYS A 202 3.43 35.67 14.61
C LYS A 202 1.98 35.25 14.40
N ASN A 203 1.45 35.41 13.19
CA ASN A 203 0.02 35.24 12.90
C ASN A 203 -0.29 34.00 12.05
N LEU A 204 0.72 33.36 11.48
CA LEU A 204 0.59 32.04 10.85
C LEU A 204 0.19 31.00 11.89
N ASN A 205 -0.78 30.16 11.54
CA ASN A 205 -1.10 28.98 12.32
C ASN A 205 0.14 28.08 12.51
N LYS A 206 0.27 27.43 13.67
CA LYS A 206 1.43 26.62 14.07
C LYS A 206 1.77 25.47 13.12
N ASN A 207 0.80 25.04 12.31
CA ASN A 207 0.99 24.00 11.31
C ASN A 207 1.63 24.53 10.02
N PHE A 208 1.82 25.84 9.90
CA PHE A 208 2.40 26.50 8.75
C PHE A 208 3.77 27.06 9.13
N SER A 209 4.70 27.02 8.19
CA SER A 209 5.97 27.73 8.33
C SER A 209 6.35 28.38 7.01
N LEU A 210 6.90 29.59 7.09
CA LEU A 210 7.31 30.37 5.95
C LEU A 210 8.84 30.39 5.87
N LYS A 211 9.39 30.07 4.69
CA LYS A 211 10.83 30.12 4.43
C LYS A 211 11.09 31.02 3.23
N ASN A 212 12.08 31.90 3.33
CA ASN A 212 12.51 32.68 2.18
C ASN A 212 13.42 31.79 1.30
N ASN A 213 13.10 31.66 0.02
CA ASN A 213 13.90 30.93 -0.96
C ASN A 213 14.39 31.86 -2.09
N GLY A 214 14.72 33.11 -1.76
CA GLY A 214 15.17 34.11 -2.73
C GLY A 214 13.97 34.80 -3.38
N LYS A 215 13.56 34.33 -4.56
CA LYS A 215 12.48 34.90 -5.36
C LYS A 215 11.08 34.63 -4.78
N PHE A 216 10.92 33.46 -4.13
CA PHE A 216 9.64 33.02 -3.56
C PHE A 216 9.72 32.85 -2.05
N PHE A 217 8.57 33.03 -1.41
CA PHE A 217 8.37 32.50 -0.07
C PHE A 217 7.76 31.10 -0.17
N MET A 218 8.35 30.16 0.56
CA MET A 218 7.91 28.79 0.65
C MET A 218 7.03 28.62 1.87
N LEU A 219 5.76 28.28 1.64
CA LEU A 219 4.83 27.87 2.68
C LEU A 219 4.88 26.36 2.84
N ASP A 220 5.45 25.90 3.94
CA ASP A 220 5.40 24.50 4.35
C ASP A 220 4.19 24.28 5.27
N ILE A 221 3.37 23.26 5.01
CA ILE A 221 2.21 22.87 5.83
C ILE A 221 2.45 21.47 6.42
N ASP A 222 2.59 21.39 7.74
CA ASP A 222 2.55 20.12 8.48
C ASP A 222 1.10 19.67 8.62
N THR A 223 0.72 18.65 7.85
CA THR A 223 -0.64 18.10 7.86
C THR A 223 -0.94 17.30 9.15
N GLY A 224 0.08 17.03 9.98
CA GLY A 224 -0.01 16.14 11.13
C GLY A 224 -0.04 14.66 10.76
N TYR A 225 -0.19 14.32 9.47
CA TYR A 225 -0.23 12.95 9.00
C TYR A 225 1.18 12.35 8.95
N LYS A 226 1.31 11.09 9.40
CA LYS A 226 2.57 10.34 9.37
C LYS A 226 2.38 9.07 8.56
N TYR A 227 3.30 8.80 7.65
CA TYR A 227 3.22 7.66 6.73
C TYR A 227 4.55 6.91 6.64
N GLY A 228 4.50 5.70 6.08
CA GLY A 228 5.66 4.84 5.96
C GLY A 228 6.14 4.24 7.28
N ILE A 229 7.09 3.31 7.18
CA ILE A 229 7.72 2.63 8.32
C ILE A 229 8.43 3.63 9.23
N ASN A 230 9.06 4.65 8.64
CA ASN A 230 9.80 5.69 9.34
C ASN A 230 8.92 6.80 9.93
N LYS A 231 7.58 6.71 9.79
CA LYS A 231 6.62 7.72 10.25
C LYS A 231 6.96 9.13 9.72
N GLU A 232 7.30 9.21 8.43
CA GLU A 232 7.59 10.47 7.75
C GLU A 232 6.38 11.40 7.86
N LYS A 233 6.62 12.68 8.16
CA LYS A 233 5.54 13.67 8.18
C LYS A 233 5.15 14.05 6.76
N LEU A 234 3.85 14.10 6.48
CA LEU A 234 3.35 14.66 5.24
C LEU A 234 3.38 16.19 5.33
N ILE A 235 4.38 16.78 4.68
CA ILE A 235 4.56 18.22 4.54
C ILE A 235 4.20 18.60 3.11
N LEU A 236 3.28 19.54 2.96
CA LEU A 236 2.99 20.18 1.68
C LEU A 236 3.80 21.44 1.52
N LYS A 237 4.27 21.73 0.31
CA LYS A 237 5.01 22.95 0.02
C LYS A 237 4.35 23.73 -1.09
N PHE A 238 4.23 25.03 -0.88
CA PHE A 238 3.63 25.95 -1.83
C PHE A 238 4.52 27.17 -2.01
N GLY A 239 4.57 27.68 -3.25
CA GLY A 239 5.26 28.92 -3.58
C GLY A 239 4.33 30.11 -3.42
N LEU A 240 4.85 31.20 -2.88
CA LEU A 240 4.20 32.51 -2.82
C LEU A 240 5.08 33.51 -3.56
N ASP A 241 4.54 34.07 -4.64
CA ASP A 241 5.20 35.14 -5.38
C ASP A 241 4.82 36.50 -4.76
N PHE A 242 5.80 37.17 -4.14
CA PHE A 242 5.64 38.49 -3.58
C PHE A 242 6.04 39.62 -4.56
N GLU A 243 6.77 39.31 -5.62
CA GLU A 243 7.36 40.33 -6.52
C GLU A 243 6.43 40.66 -7.69
N THR A 244 5.75 39.64 -8.22
CA THR A 244 4.85 39.81 -9.37
C THR A 244 3.39 39.91 -8.98
N ASN A 245 3.02 39.43 -7.78
CA ASN A 245 1.63 39.49 -7.34
C ASN A 245 1.22 40.94 -7.06
N PRO A 246 0.19 41.47 -7.76
CA PRO A 246 -0.20 42.87 -7.68
C PRO A 246 -0.69 43.30 -6.29
N LEU A 247 -1.00 42.35 -5.40
CA LEU A 247 -1.35 42.66 -4.01
C LEU A 247 -0.14 43.02 -3.14
N PHE A 248 1.09 42.70 -3.53
CA PHE A 248 2.28 43.05 -2.74
C PHE A 248 3.02 44.30 -3.23
N ARG A 249 2.59 44.90 -4.33
CA ARG A 249 3.06 46.18 -4.85
C ARG A 249 2.27 47.34 -4.25
#